data_AF-A0A091LBN1-F1
#
_entry.id   AF-A0A091LBN1-F1
#
_cell.length_a   1.000
_cell.length_b   1.000
_cell.length_c   1.000
_cell.angle_alpha   90.00
_cell.angle_beta   90.00
_cell.angle_gamma   90.00
#
_symmetry.space_group_name_H-M   'P 1'
#
loop_
_entity.id
_entity.type
_entity.pdbx_description
1 polymer ?
#
loop_
_entity_poly.entity_id
_entity_poly.type
_entity_poly.pdbx_seq_one_letter_code
_entity_poly.pdbx_strand_id
1 'polypeptide(L)'
;DVEDEETTGEVSKNPDLSTLYMLQVVSKAIDISLAKELKNLLFGSSLCCFSEEWKIQSFTFNNIPQLKYGIVQKKGGPCGVLAAVQACVLQQLIFADSNRNKDTRCLQPSEVHRTKCLTIAIADILWRAGGNEKAVVALPSGRQQFTPIGKYKADGILETLILHSATRYEDLIVFLQQNIHQFEIGPCGCILLTVSVILSRSINLVRNDFDVLTNRLIGSHGYCTQELVNLLLTGKAVSNVFNNVIELDSGNGNITILKGITSRSDIGLLSLFEHYDVCQV
;
A
#
# COMPACT_ATOMS: atom_id res chain seq x y z
N ASP A 1 68.34 -30.01 16.88
CA ASP A 1 68.20 -28.67 16.31
C ASP A 1 66.77 -28.21 16.39
N VAL A 2 66.63 -26.99 16.88
CA VAL A 2 65.45 -26.26 17.34
C VAL A 2 64.75 -25.61 16.13
N GLU A 3 63.47 -25.26 16.33
CA GLU A 3 62.64 -24.19 15.72
C GLU A 3 61.25 -24.76 15.37
N ASP A 4 60.24 -24.67 16.24
CA ASP A 4 59.39 -23.51 16.62
C ASP A 4 58.68 -22.78 15.45
N GLU A 5 57.36 -22.62 15.66
CA GLU A 5 56.46 -21.61 15.07
C GLU A 5 56.11 -21.78 13.57
N GLU A 6 54.89 -21.54 13.06
CA GLU A 6 53.82 -20.65 13.52
C GLU A 6 52.52 -21.03 12.79
N THR A 7 51.40 -21.03 13.52
CA THR A 7 50.04 -21.13 12.98
C THR A 7 49.67 -19.87 12.20
N THR A 8 49.64 -19.92 10.87
CA THR A 8 49.04 -18.86 10.06
C THR A 8 47.57 -19.19 9.79
N GLY A 9 46.69 -18.61 10.59
CA GLY A 9 45.26 -18.57 10.32
C GLY A 9 44.99 -17.82 9.02
N GLU A 10 44.29 -18.46 8.10
CA GLU A 10 43.71 -17.78 6.94
C GLU A 10 42.64 -16.80 7.43
N VAL A 11 43.03 -15.54 7.55
CA VAL A 11 42.11 -14.41 7.71
C VAL A 11 41.33 -14.31 6.40
N SER A 12 40.17 -14.96 6.38
CA SER A 12 39.09 -14.63 5.45
C SER A 12 38.81 -13.14 5.57
N LYS A 13 39.30 -12.38 4.58
CA LYS A 13 38.92 -10.98 4.39
C LYS A 13 37.46 -10.98 3.97
N ASN A 14 36.56 -10.97 4.94
CA ASN A 14 35.19 -10.50 4.72
C ASN A 14 35.31 -9.07 4.16
N PRO A 15 34.83 -8.79 2.93
CA PRO A 15 34.68 -7.42 2.53
C PRO A 15 33.61 -6.83 3.44
N ASP A 16 34.04 -5.93 4.31
CA ASP A 16 33.22 -5.14 5.20
C ASP A 16 32.16 -4.42 4.34
N LEU A 17 30.95 -4.99 4.28
CA LEU A 17 29.79 -4.46 3.57
C LEU A 17 29.18 -3.31 4.40
N SER A 18 30.03 -2.40 4.86
CA SER A 18 29.68 -1.17 5.55
C SER A 18 30.01 0.02 4.65
N THR A 19 29.69 -0.09 3.36
CA THR A 19 29.31 1.12 2.62
C THR A 19 27.97 1.56 3.20
N LEU A 20 28.02 2.45 4.21
CA LEU A 20 26.87 3.13 4.78
C LEU A 20 26.12 3.83 3.65
N TYR A 21 25.21 3.10 3.01
CA TYR A 21 24.27 3.66 2.06
C TYR A 21 23.33 4.53 2.89
N MET A 22 23.63 5.83 2.96
CA MET A 22 22.77 6.80 3.63
C MET A 22 21.48 6.91 2.83
N LEU A 23 20.46 6.18 3.29
CA LEU A 23 19.09 6.27 2.79
C LEU A 23 18.66 7.72 2.71
N GLN A 24 18.28 8.20 1.53
CA GLN A 24 17.80 9.57 1.33
C GLN A 24 16.31 9.65 1.65
N VAL A 25 15.95 9.28 2.87
CA VAL A 25 14.56 9.28 3.36
C VAL A 25 14.37 10.42 4.34
N VAL A 26 13.52 11.38 3.97
CA VAL A 26 13.20 12.55 4.83
C VAL A 26 12.03 12.21 5.73
N SER A 27 12.23 12.36 7.04
CA SER A 27 11.22 12.00 8.04
C SER A 27 10.60 13.26 8.67
N LYS A 28 9.28 13.26 8.84
CA LYS A 28 8.55 14.32 9.55
C LYS A 28 7.41 13.76 10.38
N ALA A 29 7.18 14.32 11.55
CA ALA A 29 5.99 14.02 12.33
C ALA A 29 4.73 14.52 11.61
N ILE A 30 3.64 13.77 11.68
CA ILE A 30 2.34 14.25 11.25
C ILE A 30 1.83 15.36 12.19
N ASP A 31 1.15 16.36 11.64
CA ASP A 31 0.48 17.40 12.40
C ASP A 31 -1.06 17.22 12.42
N ILE A 32 -1.72 17.96 13.31
CA ILE A 32 -3.18 17.88 13.47
C ILE A 32 -3.96 18.35 12.23
N SER A 33 -3.39 19.26 11.42
CA SER A 33 -4.06 19.75 10.20
C SER A 33 -4.14 18.62 9.19
N LEU A 34 -3.00 17.98 8.92
CA LEU A 34 -2.91 16.86 8.00
C LEU A 34 -3.75 15.67 8.48
N ALA A 35 -3.76 15.37 9.79
CA ALA A 35 -4.60 14.33 10.35
C ALA A 35 -6.11 14.62 10.15
N LYS A 36 -6.55 15.88 10.29
CA LYS A 36 -7.93 16.29 9.99
C LYS A 36 -8.25 16.12 8.51
N GLU A 37 -7.37 16.52 7.61
CA GLU A 37 -7.56 16.37 6.17
C GLU A 37 -7.67 14.90 5.76
N LEU A 38 -6.78 14.05 6.30
CA LEU A 38 -6.85 12.59 6.10
C LEU A 38 -8.18 12.03 6.58
N LYS A 39 -8.64 12.37 7.79
CA LYS A 39 -9.94 11.88 8.28
C LYS A 39 -11.12 12.36 7.45
N ASN A 40 -11.09 13.61 6.99
CA ASN A 40 -12.12 14.12 6.10
C ASN A 40 -12.14 13.38 4.76
N LEU A 41 -10.97 13.05 4.19
CA LEU A 41 -10.88 12.27 2.96
C LEU A 41 -11.29 10.80 3.15
N LEU A 42 -10.89 10.19 4.27
CA LEU A 42 -11.17 8.79 4.58
C LEU A 42 -12.64 8.56 4.93
N PHE A 43 -13.22 9.44 5.76
CA PHE A 43 -14.51 9.19 6.41
C PHE A 43 -15.58 10.24 6.10
N GLY A 44 -15.20 11.39 5.53
CA GLY A 44 -16.04 12.58 5.40
C GLY A 44 -16.08 13.47 6.65
N SER A 45 -15.38 13.11 7.73
CA SER A 45 -15.35 13.89 8.97
C SER A 45 -14.12 13.59 9.84
N SER A 46 -13.54 14.64 10.43
CA SER A 46 -12.47 14.53 11.45
C SER A 46 -12.93 13.98 12.80
N LEU A 47 -14.22 13.73 12.98
CA LEU A 47 -14.82 13.12 14.17
C LEU A 47 -15.00 11.60 14.05
N CYS A 48 -14.70 11.03 12.87
CA CYS A 48 -14.74 9.60 12.62
C CYS A 48 -13.38 8.95 12.89
N CYS A 49 -13.39 7.65 13.18
CA CYS A 49 -12.22 6.83 13.46
C CYS A 49 -12.28 5.53 12.66
N PHE A 50 -11.13 4.87 12.47
CA PHE A 50 -11.07 3.51 11.96
C PHE A 50 -11.86 2.54 12.85
N SER A 51 -12.57 1.61 12.22
CA SER A 51 -13.27 0.54 12.91
C SER A 51 -12.30 -0.52 13.45
N GLU A 52 -12.75 -1.38 14.37
CA GLU A 52 -11.91 -2.42 14.94
C GLU A 52 -11.40 -3.41 13.87
N GLU A 53 -12.19 -3.67 12.84
CA GLU A 53 -11.80 -4.52 11.70
C GLU A 53 -10.56 -3.98 10.98
N TRP A 54 -10.45 -2.66 10.82
CA TRP A 54 -9.28 -2.02 10.24
C TRP A 54 -8.08 -2.05 11.19
N LYS A 55 -8.29 -1.84 12.49
CA LYS A 55 -7.21 -1.80 13.49
C LYS A 55 -6.52 -3.15 13.65
N ILE A 56 -7.27 -4.24 13.58
CA ILE A 56 -6.71 -5.59 13.72
C ILE A 56 -6.11 -6.13 12.42
N GLN A 57 -6.31 -5.48 11.28
CA GLN A 57 -5.93 -6.02 9.96
C GLN A 57 -4.54 -5.53 9.50
N SER A 58 -3.73 -6.51 9.10
CA SER A 58 -2.39 -6.36 8.53
C SER A 58 -2.20 -7.39 7.40
N PHE A 59 -1.02 -7.48 6.79
CA PHE A 59 -0.78 -8.39 5.66
C PHE A 59 -0.21 -9.75 6.09
N THR A 60 -0.70 -10.30 7.20
CA THR A 60 -0.20 -11.57 7.73
C THR A 60 -0.58 -12.71 6.80
N PHE A 61 0.41 -13.47 6.36
CA PHE A 61 0.20 -14.62 5.48
C PHE A 61 -0.31 -15.85 6.21
N ASN A 62 -1.01 -16.72 5.49
CA ASN A 62 -1.48 -17.99 5.98
C ASN A 62 -0.30 -18.98 6.15
N ASN A 63 -0.35 -19.82 7.18
CA ASN A 63 0.67 -20.86 7.41
C ASN A 63 0.26 -22.25 6.91
N ILE A 64 -0.98 -22.40 6.44
CA ILE A 64 -1.46 -23.62 5.78
C ILE A 64 -0.65 -23.84 4.49
N PRO A 65 0.03 -25.00 4.31
CA PRO A 65 0.99 -25.22 3.21
C PRO A 65 0.49 -24.84 1.82
N GLN A 66 -0.74 -25.21 1.49
CA GLN A 66 -1.36 -24.96 0.19
C GLN A 66 -1.89 -23.52 0.00
N LEU A 67 -1.86 -22.69 1.04
CA LEU A 67 -2.34 -21.30 1.03
C LEU A 67 -1.26 -20.31 1.48
N LYS A 68 0.02 -20.70 1.52
CA LYS A 68 1.11 -19.85 2.06
C LYS A 68 1.30 -18.51 1.35
N TYR A 69 0.80 -18.39 0.12
CA TYR A 69 0.77 -17.16 -0.68
C TYR A 69 -0.36 -16.20 -0.29
N GLY A 70 -1.38 -16.67 0.44
CA GLY A 70 -2.58 -15.91 0.74
C GLY A 70 -2.46 -15.12 2.03
N ILE A 71 -2.83 -13.83 1.97
CA ILE A 71 -3.01 -12.98 3.15
C ILE A 71 -4.31 -13.35 3.87
N VAL A 72 -4.26 -13.42 5.20
CA VAL A 72 -5.43 -13.76 6.03
C VAL A 72 -6.29 -12.52 6.28
N GLN A 73 -7.53 -12.55 5.79
CA GLN A 73 -8.56 -11.60 6.18
C GLN A 73 -9.17 -12.01 7.53
N LYS A 74 -9.10 -11.12 8.53
CA LYS A 74 -9.65 -11.39 9.86
C LYS A 74 -11.15 -11.09 9.94
N LYS A 75 -11.57 -9.98 9.35
CA LYS A 75 -12.98 -9.51 9.30
C LYS A 75 -13.24 -8.71 8.02
N GLY A 76 -14.52 -8.45 7.71
CA GLY A 76 -14.91 -7.57 6.60
C GLY A 76 -14.59 -6.10 6.89
N GLY A 77 -14.49 -5.27 5.84
CA GLY A 77 -14.15 -3.85 5.93
C GLY A 77 -12.97 -3.50 5.04
N PRO A 78 -11.71 -3.79 5.46
CA PRO A 78 -10.50 -3.48 4.69
C PRO A 78 -10.23 -4.46 3.52
N CYS A 79 -11.20 -5.29 3.13
CA CYS A 79 -10.99 -6.36 2.13
C CYS A 79 -10.56 -5.84 0.75
N GLY A 80 -10.96 -4.62 0.36
CA GLY A 80 -10.48 -3.99 -0.88
C GLY A 80 -8.98 -3.72 -0.85
N VAL A 81 -8.44 -3.28 0.29
CA VAL A 81 -6.99 -3.10 0.48
C VAL A 81 -6.27 -4.44 0.42
N LEU A 82 -6.80 -5.46 1.10
CA LEU A 82 -6.23 -6.81 1.08
C LEU A 82 -6.21 -7.40 -0.33
N ALA A 83 -7.31 -7.29 -1.07
CA ALA A 83 -7.40 -7.81 -2.43
C ALA A 83 -6.39 -7.14 -3.37
N ALA A 84 -6.25 -5.80 -3.30
CA ALA A 84 -5.30 -5.08 -4.13
C ALA A 84 -3.84 -5.47 -3.82
N VAL A 85 -3.48 -5.57 -2.54
CA VAL A 85 -2.13 -5.99 -2.12
C VAL A 85 -1.88 -7.45 -2.49
N GLN A 86 -2.84 -8.34 -2.25
CA GLN A 86 -2.74 -9.76 -2.63
C GLN A 86 -2.50 -9.91 -4.12
N ALA A 87 -3.19 -9.13 -4.97
CA ALA A 87 -3.00 -9.16 -6.40
C ALA A 87 -1.57 -8.74 -6.79
N CYS A 88 -1.03 -7.68 -6.18
CA CYS A 88 0.35 -7.24 -6.40
C CYS A 88 1.37 -8.28 -5.92
N VAL A 89 1.14 -8.93 -4.77
CA VAL A 89 1.98 -10.03 -4.29
C VAL A 89 1.96 -11.21 -5.25
N LEU A 90 0.78 -11.60 -5.75
CA LEU A 90 0.63 -12.67 -6.73
C LEU A 90 1.32 -12.32 -8.04
N GLN A 91 1.25 -11.06 -8.49
CA GLN A 91 1.98 -10.62 -9.67
C GLN A 91 3.48 -10.89 -9.53
N GLN A 92 4.06 -10.52 -8.38
CA GLN A 92 5.47 -10.76 -8.08
C GLN A 92 5.80 -12.26 -7.99
N LEU A 93 4.95 -13.06 -7.33
CA LEU A 93 5.17 -14.50 -7.19
C LEU A 93 5.10 -15.24 -8.55
N ILE A 94 4.17 -14.86 -9.41
CA ILE A 94 3.87 -15.58 -10.65
C ILE A 94 4.72 -15.08 -11.82
N PHE A 95 5.03 -13.79 -11.90
CA PHE A 95 5.59 -13.19 -13.13
C PHE A 95 6.99 -12.57 -12.98
N ALA A 96 7.53 -12.38 -11.77
CA ALA A 96 8.83 -11.71 -11.60
C ALA A 96 10.03 -12.52 -12.09
N ASP A 97 9.91 -13.85 -12.14
CA ASP A 97 11.00 -14.75 -12.54
C ASP A 97 10.60 -15.55 -13.78
N SER A 98 10.91 -14.99 -14.97
CA SER A 98 10.56 -15.53 -16.29
C SER A 98 10.89 -17.03 -16.48
N ASN A 99 11.89 -17.53 -15.74
CA ASN A 99 12.35 -18.92 -15.80
C ASN A 99 11.54 -19.88 -14.90
N ARG A 100 10.73 -19.37 -13.96
CA ARG A 100 9.89 -20.15 -13.04
C ARG A 100 8.42 -20.24 -13.47
N ASN A 101 8.01 -19.52 -14.50
CA ASN A 101 6.63 -19.32 -14.95
C ASN A 101 5.84 -20.59 -15.36
N LYS A 102 6.38 -21.81 -15.18
CA LYS A 102 5.74 -23.07 -15.59
C LYS A 102 5.42 -24.02 -14.44
N ASP A 103 5.74 -23.65 -13.20
CA ASP A 103 5.62 -24.56 -12.07
C ASP A 103 4.67 -24.01 -10.99
N THR A 104 3.71 -24.83 -10.56
CA THR A 104 2.76 -24.50 -9.48
C THR A 104 3.46 -24.21 -8.15
N ARG A 105 4.75 -24.55 -8.04
CA ARG A 105 5.64 -24.15 -6.94
C ARG A 105 5.72 -22.64 -6.69
N CYS A 106 5.39 -21.77 -7.64
CA CYS A 106 5.36 -20.32 -7.40
C CYS A 106 4.30 -19.91 -6.34
N LEU A 107 3.24 -20.70 -6.18
CA LEU A 107 2.21 -20.54 -5.15
C LEU A 107 2.53 -21.33 -3.87
N GLN A 108 3.76 -21.81 -3.69
CA GLN A 108 4.24 -22.38 -2.43
C GLN A 108 5.49 -21.63 -1.95
N PRO A 109 5.40 -20.30 -1.74
CA PRO A 109 6.55 -19.50 -1.36
C PRO A 109 7.04 -19.87 0.05
N SER A 110 8.36 -19.75 0.25
CA SER A 110 8.92 -19.69 1.59
C SER A 110 8.49 -18.39 2.29
N GLU A 111 8.63 -18.33 3.62
CA GLU A 111 8.30 -17.12 4.39
C GLU A 111 9.14 -15.92 3.94
N VAL A 112 10.44 -16.12 3.74
CA VAL A 112 11.35 -15.09 3.22
C VAL A 112 10.90 -14.60 1.84
N HIS A 113 10.45 -15.50 0.98
CA HIS A 113 10.04 -15.13 -0.38
C HIS A 113 8.73 -14.32 -0.38
N ARG A 114 7.70 -14.74 0.36
CA ARG A 114 6.43 -13.99 0.43
C ARG A 114 6.60 -12.63 1.09
N THR A 115 7.43 -12.49 2.13
CA THR A 115 7.77 -11.19 2.74
C THR A 115 8.51 -10.28 1.77
N LYS A 116 9.42 -10.84 0.95
CA LYS A 116 10.08 -10.08 -0.12
C LYS A 116 9.06 -9.60 -1.17
N CYS A 117 8.15 -10.47 -1.62
CA CYS A 117 7.09 -10.09 -2.56
C CYS A 117 6.15 -9.03 -1.98
N LEU A 118 5.79 -9.11 -0.69
CA LEU A 118 5.02 -8.08 -0.01
C LEU A 118 5.75 -6.73 0.02
N THR A 119 7.04 -6.74 0.32
CA THR A 119 7.87 -5.52 0.30
C THR A 119 7.84 -4.85 -1.07
N ILE A 120 8.07 -5.62 -2.14
CA ILE A 120 8.06 -5.10 -3.51
C ILE A 120 6.66 -4.63 -3.89
N ALA A 121 5.62 -5.40 -3.57
CA ALA A 121 4.23 -5.01 -3.85
C ALA A 121 3.85 -3.68 -3.18
N ILE A 122 4.21 -3.47 -1.91
CA ILE A 122 3.97 -2.20 -1.22
C ILE A 122 4.77 -1.07 -1.87
N ALA A 123 6.05 -1.31 -2.22
CA ALA A 123 6.87 -0.31 -2.90
C ALA A 123 6.25 0.12 -4.23
N ASP A 124 5.83 -0.85 -5.07
CA ASP A 124 5.21 -0.59 -6.37
C ASP A 124 3.92 0.20 -6.25
N ILE A 125 3.05 -0.16 -5.29
CA ILE A 125 1.81 0.57 -5.01
C ILE A 125 2.09 2.03 -4.66
N LEU A 126 3.01 2.27 -3.72
CA LEU A 126 3.33 3.61 -3.24
C LEU A 126 4.01 4.45 -4.32
N TRP A 127 4.95 3.86 -5.04
CA TRP A 127 5.70 4.52 -6.11
C TRP A 127 4.78 4.92 -7.26
N ARG A 128 3.89 4.00 -7.68
CA ARG A 128 2.87 4.26 -8.71
C ARG A 128 1.94 5.40 -8.29
N ALA A 129 1.45 5.40 -7.05
CA ALA A 129 0.59 6.47 -6.54
C ALA A 129 1.28 7.83 -6.49
N GLY A 130 2.58 7.87 -6.23
CA GLY A 130 3.41 9.06 -6.28
C GLY A 130 3.93 9.42 -7.68
N GLY A 131 3.36 8.85 -8.75
CA GLY A 131 3.69 9.21 -10.13
C GLY A 131 5.04 8.68 -10.60
N ASN A 132 5.58 7.65 -9.95
CA ASN A 132 6.92 7.09 -10.18
C ASN A 132 8.08 8.04 -9.89
N GLU A 133 7.85 9.05 -9.05
CA GLU A 133 8.86 10.05 -8.67
C GLU A 133 9.13 10.08 -7.17
N LYS A 134 8.13 9.69 -6.36
CA LYS A 134 8.21 9.74 -4.90
C LYS A 134 7.29 8.74 -4.24
N ALA A 135 7.52 8.48 -2.97
CA ALA A 135 6.61 7.74 -2.10
C ALA A 135 6.67 8.30 -0.67
N VAL A 136 5.58 8.14 0.07
CA VAL A 136 5.48 8.42 1.50
C VAL A 136 5.11 7.12 2.22
N VAL A 137 5.90 6.75 3.23
CA VAL A 137 5.64 5.62 4.13
C VAL A 137 5.28 6.18 5.51
N ALA A 138 4.08 5.86 5.98
CA ALA A 138 3.61 6.23 7.31
C ALA A 138 3.83 5.09 8.29
N LEU A 139 4.60 5.33 9.35
CA LEU A 139 4.93 4.34 10.38
C LEU A 139 4.59 4.87 11.78
N PRO A 140 4.11 4.01 12.69
CA PRO A 140 3.85 4.40 14.07
C PRO A 140 5.16 4.61 14.83
N SER A 141 5.27 5.71 15.58
CA SER A 141 6.39 5.97 16.49
C SER A 141 6.19 5.43 17.91
N GLY A 142 4.99 4.96 18.23
CA GLY A 142 4.58 4.63 19.60
C GLY A 142 4.42 5.84 20.53
N ARG A 143 4.61 7.07 20.02
CA ARG A 143 4.44 8.32 20.77
C ARG A 143 3.47 9.25 20.06
N GLN A 144 2.68 9.98 20.84
CA GLN A 144 1.79 11.00 20.30
C GLN A 144 2.61 12.19 19.77
N GLN A 145 2.41 12.53 18.49
CA GLN A 145 3.11 13.59 17.75
C GLN A 145 2.43 14.96 17.87
N PHE A 146 1.13 14.98 18.18
CA PHE A 146 0.37 16.20 18.43
C PHE A 146 -0.75 15.96 19.43
N THR A 147 -1.20 16.99 20.15
CA THR A 147 -2.33 16.88 21.07
C THR A 147 -3.67 16.98 20.34
N PRO A 148 -4.58 15.99 20.46
CA PRO A 148 -5.92 16.07 19.91
C PRO A 148 -6.71 17.27 20.48
N ILE A 149 -7.01 18.27 19.64
CA ILE A 149 -7.77 19.46 20.05
C ILE A 149 -8.83 19.88 19.01
N GLY A 150 -9.89 20.52 19.50
CA GLY A 150 -11.00 21.04 18.69
C GLY A 150 -11.85 19.93 18.07
N LYS A 151 -12.32 20.15 16.83
CA LYS A 151 -13.13 19.17 16.08
C LYS A 151 -12.27 18.02 15.54
N TYR A 152 -11.78 17.18 16.43
CA TYR A 152 -10.96 16.02 16.10
C TYR A 152 -11.18 14.90 17.14
N LYS A 153 -11.57 13.71 16.68
CA LYS A 153 -11.69 12.53 17.55
C LYS A 153 -10.46 11.65 17.40
N ALA A 154 -9.72 11.40 18.48
CA ALA A 154 -8.52 10.58 18.41
C ALA A 154 -8.84 9.11 18.08
N ASP A 155 -7.98 8.45 17.30
CA ASP A 155 -8.05 7.00 17.06
C ASP A 155 -6.86 6.22 17.64
N GLY A 156 -5.84 6.93 18.13
CA GLY A 156 -4.62 6.34 18.70
C GLY A 156 -3.63 5.88 17.65
N ILE A 157 -3.89 6.17 16.37
CA ILE A 157 -3.10 5.69 15.23
C ILE A 157 -2.52 6.90 14.51
N LEU A 158 -3.38 7.75 13.94
CA LEU A 158 -2.91 8.90 13.16
C LEU A 158 -2.07 9.85 14.00
N GLU A 159 -2.35 9.96 15.30
CA GLU A 159 -1.60 10.84 16.19
C GLU A 159 -0.16 10.36 16.43
N THR A 160 0.17 9.12 16.06
CA THR A 160 1.47 8.50 16.33
C THR A 160 2.39 8.43 15.13
N LEU A 161 1.93 8.85 13.95
CA LEU A 161 2.63 8.59 12.70
C LEU A 161 3.83 9.50 12.47
N ILE A 162 4.93 8.91 12.02
CA ILE A 162 6.02 9.58 11.33
C ILE A 162 5.90 9.26 9.85
N LEU A 163 6.05 10.29 9.02
CA LEU A 163 5.93 10.24 7.58
C LEU A 163 7.33 10.28 6.96
N HIS A 164 7.68 9.22 6.24
CA HIS A 164 8.99 9.02 5.63
C HIS A 164 8.86 9.17 4.12
N SER A 165 9.49 10.19 3.54
CA SER A 165 9.42 10.49 2.11
C SER A 165 10.68 10.00 1.41
N ALA A 166 10.50 9.23 0.33
CA ALA A 166 11.58 8.77 -0.54
C ALA A 166 11.36 9.31 -1.96
N THR A 167 12.43 9.73 -2.62
CA THR A 167 12.43 10.21 -4.03
C THR A 167 13.20 9.28 -4.96
N ARG A 168 13.62 8.12 -4.46
CA ARG A 168 14.28 7.06 -5.22
C ARG A 168 13.64 5.73 -4.88
N TYR A 169 13.38 4.92 -5.89
CA TYR A 169 12.74 3.63 -5.71
C TYR A 169 13.63 2.65 -4.93
N GLU A 170 14.94 2.67 -5.16
CA GLU A 170 15.89 1.82 -4.43
C GLU A 170 15.87 2.11 -2.92
N ASP A 171 15.85 3.39 -2.55
CA ASP A 171 15.80 3.83 -1.16
C ASP A 171 14.47 3.44 -0.50
N LEU A 172 13.35 3.54 -1.24
CA LEU A 172 12.05 3.06 -0.79
C LEU A 172 12.08 1.55 -0.49
N ILE A 173 12.66 0.75 -1.38
CA ILE A 173 12.77 -0.71 -1.21
C ILE A 173 13.58 -1.03 0.05
N VAL A 174 14.76 -0.44 0.21
CA VAL A 174 15.61 -0.70 1.38
C VAL A 174 14.91 -0.26 2.67
N PHE A 175 14.25 0.91 2.66
CA PHE A 175 13.50 1.40 3.81
C PHE A 175 12.33 0.47 4.18
N LEU A 176 11.58 -0.01 3.20
CA LEU A 176 10.49 -0.96 3.43
C LEU A 176 11.01 -2.31 3.89
N GLN A 177 12.12 -2.83 3.36
CA GLN A 177 12.72 -4.09 3.83
C GLN A 177 13.05 -4.04 5.34
N GLN A 178 13.56 -2.91 5.82
CA GLN A 178 13.87 -2.71 7.24
C GLN A 178 12.60 -2.63 8.13
N ASN A 179 11.49 -2.16 7.57
CA ASN A 179 10.27 -1.84 8.31
C ASN A 179 9.07 -2.74 7.96
N ILE A 180 9.23 -3.75 7.10
CA ILE A 180 8.12 -4.54 6.54
C ILE A 180 7.28 -5.23 7.60
N HIS A 181 7.90 -5.58 8.74
CA HIS A 181 7.22 -6.19 9.88
C HIS A 181 6.04 -5.35 10.39
N GLN A 182 6.11 -4.02 10.28
CA GLN A 182 5.01 -3.10 10.66
C GLN A 182 3.76 -3.31 9.79
N PHE A 183 3.94 -3.68 8.52
CA PHE A 183 2.85 -3.94 7.58
C PHE A 183 2.39 -5.40 7.61
N GLU A 184 3.31 -6.35 7.74
CA GLU A 184 3.01 -7.79 7.66
C GLU A 184 2.35 -8.33 8.94
N ILE A 185 2.95 -8.05 10.11
CA ILE A 185 2.54 -8.62 11.40
C ILE A 185 2.19 -7.58 12.45
N GLY A 186 2.70 -6.35 12.31
CA GLY A 186 2.40 -5.22 13.19
C GLY A 186 0.91 -4.86 13.16
N PRO A 187 0.41 -4.09 14.14
CA PRO A 187 -0.99 -3.69 14.13
C PRO A 187 -1.28 -2.72 12.97
N CYS A 188 -2.54 -2.65 12.54
CA CYS A 188 -3.01 -1.60 11.63
C CYS A 188 -2.32 -1.56 10.24
N GLY A 189 -1.73 -2.65 9.74
CA GLY A 189 -0.98 -2.65 8.48
C GLY A 189 -1.78 -2.13 7.27
N CYS A 190 -3.08 -2.42 7.20
CA CYS A 190 -3.95 -1.85 6.16
C CYS A 190 -4.13 -0.33 6.29
N ILE A 191 -4.20 0.18 7.53
CA ILE A 191 -4.30 1.63 7.79
C ILE A 191 -3.00 2.31 7.40
N LEU A 192 -1.85 1.76 7.81
CA LEU A 192 -0.53 2.31 7.47
C LEU A 192 -0.35 2.42 5.97
N LEU A 193 -0.68 1.37 5.21
CA LEU A 193 -0.60 1.40 3.75
C LEU A 193 -1.57 2.40 3.14
N THR A 194 -2.80 2.46 3.64
CA THR A 194 -3.83 3.40 3.13
C THR A 194 -3.40 4.85 3.32
N VAL A 195 -2.86 5.21 4.48
CA VAL A 195 -2.33 6.56 4.72
C VAL A 195 -1.11 6.82 3.83
N SER A 196 -0.21 5.84 3.70
CA SER A 196 0.99 5.93 2.86
C SER A 196 0.65 6.20 1.39
N VAL A 197 -0.32 5.47 0.81
CA VAL A 197 -0.69 5.62 -0.61
C VAL A 197 -1.39 6.95 -0.88
N ILE A 198 -2.26 7.40 0.04
CA ILE A 198 -2.91 8.73 -0.05
C ILE A 198 -1.86 9.84 -0.06
N LEU A 199 -0.87 9.77 0.83
CA LEU A 199 0.15 10.81 0.96
C LEU A 199 1.18 10.76 -0.17
N SER A 200 1.45 9.58 -0.74
CA SER A 200 2.27 9.44 -1.94
C SER A 200 1.63 10.17 -3.12
N ARG A 201 0.31 10.00 -3.32
CA ARG A 201 -0.48 10.74 -4.32
C ARG A 201 -0.72 12.20 -3.94
N SER A 202 -0.77 12.54 -2.65
CA SER A 202 -1.31 13.77 -2.06
C SER A 202 -2.84 13.85 -2.01
N ILE A 203 -3.36 14.41 -0.91
CA ILE A 203 -4.80 14.57 -0.65
C ILE A 203 -5.51 15.35 -1.75
N ASN A 204 -4.88 16.40 -2.28
CA ASN A 204 -5.46 17.23 -3.34
C ASN A 204 -5.65 16.43 -4.64
N LEU A 205 -4.63 15.66 -5.04
CA LEU A 205 -4.75 14.84 -6.24
C LEU A 205 -5.75 13.69 -6.05
N VAL A 206 -5.79 13.05 -4.88
CA VAL A 206 -6.82 12.04 -4.59
C VAL A 206 -8.22 12.62 -4.72
N ARG A 207 -8.49 13.81 -4.16
CA ARG A 207 -9.79 14.48 -4.32
C ARG A 207 -10.11 14.82 -5.77
N ASN A 208 -9.11 15.28 -6.52
CA ASN A 208 -9.29 15.63 -7.93
C ASN A 208 -9.53 14.40 -8.83
N ASP A 209 -9.14 13.20 -8.38
CA ASP A 209 -9.42 11.96 -9.10
C ASP A 209 -10.91 11.56 -9.02
N PHE A 210 -11.63 11.97 -7.95
CA PHE A 210 -13.03 11.61 -7.76
C PHE A 210 -13.93 12.24 -8.83
N ASP A 211 -15.05 11.57 -9.12
CA ASP A 211 -16.16 12.20 -9.84
C ASP A 211 -16.93 13.17 -8.95
N VAL A 212 -17.11 12.80 -7.68
CA VAL A 212 -17.82 13.60 -6.66
C VAL A 212 -16.86 13.95 -5.52
N LEU A 213 -16.55 15.24 -5.36
CA LEU A 213 -15.57 15.74 -4.38
C LEU A 213 -15.90 15.43 -2.91
N THR A 214 -17.18 15.16 -2.61
CA THR A 214 -17.65 14.80 -1.27
C THR A 214 -17.59 13.30 -1.00
N ASN A 215 -17.13 12.48 -1.95
CA ASN A 215 -16.90 11.06 -1.72
C ASN A 215 -15.81 10.84 -0.66
N ARG A 216 -15.76 9.62 -0.16
CA ARG A 216 -14.86 9.17 0.90
C ARG A 216 -14.24 7.85 0.50
N LEU A 217 -13.03 7.56 0.97
CA LEU A 217 -12.32 6.33 0.63
C LEU A 217 -12.81 5.10 1.43
N ILE A 218 -13.37 5.34 2.61
CA ILE A 218 -13.98 4.32 3.46
C ILE A 218 -15.48 4.61 3.53
N GLY A 219 -16.24 3.77 2.85
CA GLY A 219 -17.68 3.87 2.70
C GLY A 219 -18.46 3.44 3.94
N SER A 220 -19.74 3.20 3.74
CA SER A 220 -20.64 2.71 4.80
C SER A 220 -20.14 1.38 5.35
N HIS A 221 -20.35 1.15 6.65
CA HIS A 221 -19.91 -0.06 7.37
C HIS A 221 -18.39 -0.35 7.30
N GLY A 222 -17.57 0.65 6.94
CA GLY A 222 -16.12 0.50 6.91
C GLY A 222 -15.57 -0.20 5.66
N TYR A 223 -16.39 -0.38 4.62
CA TYR A 223 -15.94 -0.98 3.36
C TYR A 223 -15.09 -0.01 2.52
N CYS A 224 -14.08 -0.53 1.83
CA CYS A 224 -13.35 0.23 0.82
C CYS A 224 -14.29 0.67 -0.30
N THR A 225 -14.17 1.92 -0.75
CA THR A 225 -14.82 2.34 -2.00
C THR A 225 -13.98 1.96 -3.21
N GLN A 226 -14.58 2.08 -4.41
CA GLN A 226 -13.88 1.81 -5.65
C GLN A 226 -12.69 2.76 -5.86
N GLU A 227 -12.81 4.01 -5.43
CA GLU A 227 -11.71 4.99 -5.47
C GLU A 227 -10.49 4.51 -4.68
N LEU A 228 -10.68 3.91 -3.51
CA LEU A 228 -9.58 3.39 -2.71
C LEU A 228 -8.93 2.16 -3.38
N VAL A 229 -9.73 1.26 -3.94
CA VAL A 229 -9.22 0.10 -4.68
C VAL A 229 -8.43 0.55 -5.91
N ASN A 230 -8.98 1.47 -6.69
CA ASN A 230 -8.32 2.03 -7.87
C ASN A 230 -7.05 2.81 -7.51
N LEU A 231 -7.01 3.52 -6.39
CA LEU A 231 -5.81 4.20 -5.90
C LEU A 231 -4.67 3.20 -5.66
N LEU A 232 -4.96 2.06 -5.04
CA LEU A 232 -3.96 1.02 -4.78
C LEU A 232 -3.51 0.32 -6.07
N LEU A 233 -4.43 0.02 -6.98
CA LEU A 233 -4.12 -0.71 -8.21
C LEU A 233 -3.44 0.17 -9.27
N THR A 234 -3.92 1.39 -9.47
CA THR A 234 -3.54 2.24 -10.60
C THR A 234 -2.76 3.49 -10.20
N GLY A 235 -2.68 3.77 -8.90
CA GLY A 235 -2.11 5.01 -8.41
C GLY A 235 -3.02 6.23 -8.59
N LYS A 236 -4.29 6.07 -9.02
CA LYS A 236 -5.29 7.15 -9.11
C LYS A 236 -6.61 6.71 -8.49
N ALA A 237 -7.25 7.59 -7.74
CA ALA A 237 -8.47 7.28 -7.00
C ALA A 237 -9.75 7.53 -7.82
N VAL A 238 -9.76 7.13 -9.09
CA VAL A 238 -10.92 7.34 -9.99
C VAL A 238 -12.11 6.49 -9.54
N SER A 239 -13.32 7.00 -9.73
CA SER A 239 -14.55 6.36 -9.22
C SER A 239 -15.00 5.14 -10.05
N ASN A 240 -14.52 5.02 -11.30
CA ASN A 240 -15.00 3.99 -12.22
C ASN A 240 -13.89 3.04 -12.70
N VAL A 241 -14.31 1.95 -13.34
CA VAL A 241 -13.44 0.85 -13.78
C VAL A 241 -13.31 0.75 -15.31
N PHE A 242 -14.09 1.52 -16.06
CA PHE A 242 -13.98 1.64 -17.52
C PHE A 242 -12.76 2.45 -17.94
N ASN A 243 -12.41 2.40 -19.22
CA ASN A 243 -11.27 3.12 -19.77
C ASN A 243 -11.57 4.61 -19.99
N ASN A 244 -10.56 5.44 -19.69
CA ASN A 244 -10.54 6.87 -19.98
C ASN A 244 -11.70 7.65 -19.35
N VAL A 245 -12.35 8.53 -20.11
CA VAL A 245 -13.41 9.42 -19.64
C VAL A 245 -14.65 9.14 -20.45
N ILE A 246 -15.80 9.04 -19.77
CA ILE A 246 -17.11 8.97 -20.41
C ILE A 246 -17.82 10.29 -20.17
N GLU A 247 -18.30 10.91 -21.24
CA GLU A 247 -19.13 12.11 -21.19
C GLU A 247 -20.59 11.71 -21.39
N LEU A 248 -21.43 12.05 -20.42
CA LEU A 248 -22.88 11.83 -20.48
C LEU A 248 -23.58 13.17 -20.69
N ASP A 249 -24.19 13.34 -21.86
CA ASP A 249 -25.06 14.48 -22.14
C ASP A 249 -26.46 14.21 -21.57
N SER A 250 -26.92 15.09 -20.69
CA SER A 250 -28.25 15.01 -20.10
C SER A 250 -29.36 15.54 -21.01
N GLY A 251 -29.04 15.92 -22.25
CA GLY A 251 -29.97 16.44 -23.25
C GLY A 251 -30.44 17.89 -23.00
N ASN A 252 -29.92 18.52 -21.95
CA ASN A 252 -30.20 19.90 -21.55
C ASN A 252 -28.96 20.81 -21.63
N GLY A 253 -27.89 20.33 -22.27
CA GLY A 253 -26.60 21.03 -22.38
C GLY A 253 -25.66 20.83 -21.19
N ASN A 254 -26.07 20.12 -20.13
CA ASN A 254 -25.18 19.72 -19.05
C ASN A 254 -24.48 18.40 -19.38
N ILE A 255 -23.16 18.44 -19.45
CA ILE A 255 -22.30 17.27 -19.62
C ILE A 255 -21.82 16.80 -18.25
N THR A 256 -22.10 15.55 -17.91
CA THR A 256 -21.52 14.88 -16.74
C THR A 256 -20.28 14.11 -17.18
N ILE A 257 -19.14 14.41 -16.58
CA ILE A 257 -17.87 13.75 -16.85
C ILE A 257 -17.68 12.64 -15.82
N LEU A 258 -17.54 11.40 -16.29
CA LEU A 258 -17.21 10.25 -15.46
C LEU A 258 -15.77 9.81 -15.76
N LYS A 259 -14.92 9.81 -14.72
CA LYS A 259 -13.50 9.48 -14.82
C LYS A 259 -13.28 8.00 -14.58
N GLY A 260 -12.61 7.35 -15.52
CA GLY A 260 -12.17 5.96 -15.46
C GLY A 260 -10.65 5.83 -15.50
N ILE A 261 -10.19 4.64 -15.82
CA ILE A 261 -8.79 4.23 -15.80
C ILE A 261 -8.07 4.78 -17.04
N THR A 262 -7.10 5.67 -16.84
CA THR A 262 -6.45 6.45 -17.91
C THR A 262 -5.22 5.79 -18.53
N SER A 263 -4.78 4.66 -17.98
CA SER A 263 -3.62 3.91 -18.46
C SER A 263 -3.78 2.44 -18.13
N ARG A 264 -3.28 1.56 -19.00
CA ARG A 264 -3.35 0.11 -18.77
C ARG A 264 -2.67 -0.26 -17.44
N SER A 265 -3.43 -0.94 -16.58
CA SER A 265 -2.92 -1.55 -15.34
C SER A 265 -2.56 -3.00 -15.62
N ASP A 266 -1.49 -3.50 -14.99
CA ASP A 266 -1.15 -4.93 -15.06
C ASP A 266 -2.11 -5.80 -14.26
N ILE A 267 -2.80 -5.20 -13.29
CA ILE A 267 -3.81 -5.84 -12.45
C ILE A 267 -5.15 -5.16 -12.74
N GLY A 268 -6.12 -5.97 -13.15
CA GLY A 268 -7.48 -5.54 -13.45
C GLY A 268 -8.50 -6.15 -12.51
N LEU A 269 -9.75 -5.73 -12.71
CA LEU A 269 -10.92 -6.33 -12.08
C LEU A 269 -11.61 -7.21 -13.12
N LEU A 270 -12.19 -8.32 -12.67
CA LEU A 270 -13.05 -9.16 -13.49
C LEU A 270 -14.32 -9.39 -12.69
N SER A 271 -15.43 -8.83 -13.15
CA SER A 271 -16.73 -9.11 -12.57
C SER A 271 -17.22 -10.51 -12.99
N LEU A 272 -18.12 -11.07 -12.19
CA LEU A 272 -18.76 -12.35 -12.52
C LEU A 272 -19.56 -12.26 -13.84
N PHE A 273 -20.11 -11.09 -14.15
CA PHE A 273 -20.87 -10.87 -15.37
C PHE A 273 -19.98 -10.78 -16.60
N GLU A 274 -18.80 -10.16 -16.51
CA GLU A 274 -17.79 -10.23 -17.58
C GLU A 274 -17.31 -11.67 -17.79
N HIS A 275 -17.08 -12.44 -16.71
CA HIS A 275 -16.70 -13.85 -16.83
C HIS A 275 -17.77 -14.69 -17.56
N TYR A 276 -19.05 -14.35 -17.40
CA TYR A 276 -20.16 -15.00 -18.09
C TYR A 276 -20.53 -14.34 -19.43
N ASP A 277 -19.72 -13.41 -19.93
CA ASP A 277 -19.96 -12.65 -21.17
C ASP A 277 -21.31 -11.90 -21.19
N VAL A 278 -21.82 -11.52 -20.02
CA VAL A 278 -23.09 -10.79 -19.85
C VAL A 278 -22.89 -9.27 -19.99
N CYS A 279 -21.69 -8.76 -19.70
CA CYS A 279 -21.31 -7.36 -19.95
C CYS A 279 -19.84 -7.21 -20.36
N GLN A 280 -19.51 -6.05 -20.94
CA GLN A 280 -18.14 -5.58 -21.18
C GLN A 280 -17.99 -4.18 -20.60
N VAL A 281 -16.80 -3.86 -20.09
CA VAL A 281 -16.45 -2.61 -19.39
C VAL A 281 -15.41 -1.83 -20.18
#